data_AF-A0A7Y5R680-F1
#
_entry.id   AF-A0A7Y5R680-F1
#
_cell.length_a   1.000
_cell.length_b   1.000
_cell.length_c   1.000
_cell.angle_alpha   90.00
_cell.angle_beta   90.00
_cell.angle_gamma   90.00
#
_symmetry.space_group_name_H-M   'P 1'
#
loop_
_entity.id
_entity.type
_entity.pdbx_description
1 polymer ?
#
loop_
_entity_poly.entity_id
_entity_poly.type
_entity_poly.pdbx_seq_one_letter_code
_entity_poly.pdbx_strand_id
1 'polypeptide(L)'
;MKNKQALALVLGGFLVLAACRKETACEQPRGIQGEWVWKKSVGGFGGWTLTPESEMRTQTLKIDDFFYEEYVNDSLVQRVEYDLDVRDENYFGTNQYLVLETGTEYAFKVSDSTLELYELCFDCFTHYYERK
;
A
#
# COMPACT_ATOMS: atom_id res chain seq x y z
N MET A 1 54.23 47.13 -38.87
CA MET A 1 55.02 46.35 -37.88
C MET A 1 54.12 45.25 -37.33
N LYS A 2 54.57 44.00 -37.44
CA LYS A 2 53.84 42.79 -37.01
C LYS A 2 54.08 42.58 -35.52
N ASN A 3 53.03 42.62 -34.69
CA ASN A 3 53.09 42.07 -33.33
C ASN A 3 52.09 40.91 -33.22
N LYS A 4 52.65 39.71 -33.28
CA LYS A 4 52.00 38.48 -32.83
C LYS A 4 52.11 38.47 -31.30
N GLN A 5 51.00 38.36 -30.60
CA GLN A 5 50.98 38.05 -29.17
C GLN A 5 50.07 36.86 -28.94
N ALA A 6 50.49 36.05 -28.00
CA ALA A 6 50.22 34.63 -27.85
C ALA A 6 48.75 34.28 -27.59
N LEU A 7 48.33 33.15 -28.16
CA LEU A 7 47.17 32.38 -27.77
C LEU A 7 47.48 31.71 -26.42
N ALA A 8 46.87 32.19 -25.34
CA ALA A 8 46.90 31.53 -24.04
C ALA A 8 45.51 30.92 -23.77
N LEU A 9 45.49 29.60 -23.88
CA LEU A 9 44.38 28.69 -23.59
C LEU A 9 44.19 28.61 -22.06
N VAL A 10 43.06 29.06 -21.52
CA VAL A 10 42.62 28.63 -20.18
C VAL A 10 41.12 28.34 -20.24
N LEU A 11 40.83 27.12 -20.67
CA LEU A 11 39.51 26.50 -20.63
C LEU A 11 39.26 26.08 -19.17
N GLY A 12 38.85 27.03 -18.33
CA GLY A 12 38.45 26.79 -16.95
C GLY A 12 37.05 26.18 -16.89
N GLY A 13 36.94 24.90 -17.21
CA GLY A 13 35.71 24.12 -17.07
C GLY A 13 35.34 23.97 -15.60
N PHE A 14 34.34 24.75 -15.16
CA PHE A 14 33.69 24.56 -13.87
C PHE A 14 32.74 23.36 -14.01
N LEU A 15 33.29 22.16 -13.80
CA LEU A 15 32.51 20.92 -13.63
C LEU A 15 31.78 21.01 -12.30
N VAL A 16 30.57 21.57 -12.33
CA VAL A 16 29.60 21.39 -11.25
C VAL A 16 29.18 19.93 -11.30
N LEU A 17 29.78 19.12 -10.43
CA LEU A 17 29.32 17.76 -10.16
C LEU A 17 27.91 17.86 -9.56
N ALA A 18 26.90 17.81 -10.42
CA ALA A 18 25.54 17.51 -10.03
C ALA A 18 25.53 16.08 -9.46
N ALA A 19 25.72 15.97 -8.15
CA ALA A 19 25.51 14.72 -7.43
C ALA A 19 24.00 14.45 -7.38
N CYS A 20 23.46 13.85 -8.43
CA CYS A 20 22.19 13.13 -8.33
C CYS A 20 22.40 11.97 -7.36
N ARG A 21 21.96 12.13 -6.11
CA ARG A 21 21.68 10.97 -5.27
C ARG A 21 20.52 10.24 -5.93
N LYS A 22 20.80 9.07 -6.50
CA LYS A 22 19.76 8.09 -6.79
C LYS A 22 19.13 7.75 -5.45
N GLU A 23 17.90 8.22 -5.21
CA GLU A 23 17.12 7.72 -4.09
C GLU A 23 17.10 6.20 -4.22
N THR A 24 17.75 5.55 -3.26
CA THR A 24 17.66 4.11 -3.14
C THR A 24 16.19 3.87 -2.86
N ALA A 25 15.48 3.24 -3.80
CA ALA A 25 14.09 2.90 -3.61
C ALA A 25 13.97 2.24 -2.23
N CYS A 26 13.26 2.90 -1.32
CA CYS A 26 12.97 2.31 -0.02
C CYS A 26 12.36 0.94 -0.30
N GLU A 27 12.91 -0.10 0.32
CA GLU A 27 12.35 -1.44 0.19
C GLU A 27 10.87 -1.34 0.57
N GLN A 28 9.98 -1.70 -0.36
CA GLN A 28 8.55 -1.64 -0.10
C GLN A 28 8.27 -2.52 1.13
N PRO A 29 7.40 -2.07 2.07
CA PRO A 29 7.08 -2.86 3.25
C PRO A 29 6.65 -4.26 2.81
N ARG A 30 7.38 -5.28 3.26
CA ARG A 30 7.00 -6.67 3.03
C ARG A 30 5.93 -7.02 4.05
N GLY A 31 4.75 -7.42 3.58
CA GLY A 31 3.61 -7.77 4.43
C GLY A 31 2.45 -6.78 4.33
N ILE A 32 1.57 -6.82 5.33
CA ILE A 32 0.28 -6.10 5.35
C ILE A 32 0.42 -4.59 5.55
N GLN A 33 1.56 -4.12 6.05
CA GLN A 33 1.81 -2.69 6.23
C GLN A 33 1.88 -1.97 4.87
N GLY A 34 1.34 -0.76 4.81
CA GLY A 34 1.32 0.10 3.62
C GLY A 34 -0.01 0.78 3.36
N GLU A 35 -0.09 1.46 2.21
CA GLU A 35 -1.33 2.04 1.69
C GLU A 35 -1.95 1.11 0.63
N TRP A 36 -3.23 0.81 0.78
CA TRP A 36 -3.96 -0.16 -0.03
C TRP A 36 -5.22 0.46 -0.60
N VAL A 37 -5.38 0.41 -1.92
CA VAL A 37 -6.53 0.95 -2.64
C VAL A 37 -7.52 -0.17 -2.92
N TRP A 38 -8.75 -0.02 -2.45
CA TRP A 38 -9.82 -0.99 -2.66
C TRP A 38 -10.16 -1.09 -4.16
N LYS A 39 -10.22 -2.32 -4.66
CA LYS A 39 -10.59 -2.61 -6.05
C LYS A 39 -11.97 -3.20 -6.17
N LYS A 40 -12.30 -4.13 -5.27
CA LYS A 40 -13.61 -4.78 -5.25
C LYS A 40 -13.84 -5.54 -3.96
N SER A 41 -15.10 -5.81 -3.66
CA SER A 41 -15.52 -6.80 -2.68
C SER A 41 -16.39 -7.84 -3.37
N VAL A 42 -16.20 -9.12 -3.05
CA VAL A 42 -17.02 -10.22 -3.60
C VAL A 42 -17.58 -11.03 -2.44
N GLY A 43 -18.90 -11.24 -2.42
CA GLY A 43 -19.56 -12.00 -1.34
C GLY A 43 -20.98 -11.53 -1.07
N GLY A 44 -21.42 -11.62 0.18
CA GLY A 44 -22.83 -11.40 0.51
C GLY A 44 -23.69 -12.62 0.18
N PHE A 45 -24.89 -12.66 0.75
CA PHE A 45 -25.89 -13.72 0.48
C PHE A 45 -26.18 -13.95 -1.02
N GLY A 46 -26.04 -12.90 -1.85
CA GLY A 46 -26.27 -12.97 -3.30
C GLY A 46 -25.02 -13.17 -4.15
N GLY A 47 -23.81 -13.25 -3.58
CA GLY A 47 -22.56 -13.32 -4.34
C GLY A 47 -22.29 -12.05 -5.16
N TRP A 48 -22.59 -10.90 -4.57
CA TRP A 48 -22.44 -9.59 -5.20
C TRP A 48 -20.97 -9.23 -5.43
N THR A 49 -20.73 -8.44 -6.47
CA THR A 49 -19.44 -7.77 -6.68
C THR A 49 -19.65 -6.27 -6.53
N LEU A 50 -19.02 -5.69 -5.51
CA LEU A 50 -19.03 -4.25 -5.25
C LEU A 50 -17.71 -3.68 -5.76
N THR A 51 -17.74 -2.56 -6.49
CA THR A 51 -16.56 -1.86 -6.99
C THR A 51 -16.67 -0.36 -6.70
N PRO A 52 -15.59 0.43 -6.80
CA PRO A 52 -15.67 1.87 -6.66
C PRO A 52 -16.73 2.52 -7.55
N GLU A 53 -16.92 1.99 -8.76
CA GLU A 53 -17.90 2.49 -9.73
C GLU A 53 -19.34 2.12 -9.34
N SER A 54 -19.58 0.89 -8.85
CA SER A 54 -20.93 0.47 -8.43
C SER A 54 -21.38 1.20 -7.17
N GLU A 55 -20.45 1.42 -6.24
CA GLU A 55 -20.72 2.03 -4.94
C GLU A 55 -20.58 3.55 -4.95
N MET A 56 -20.09 4.13 -6.06
CA MET A 56 -19.79 5.57 -6.17
C MET A 56 -18.95 6.10 -5.00
N ARG A 57 -18.02 5.27 -4.51
CA ARG A 57 -17.12 5.62 -3.41
C ARG A 57 -15.73 5.03 -3.63
N THR A 58 -14.71 5.71 -3.14
CA THR A 58 -13.37 5.16 -3.00
C THR A 58 -13.16 4.64 -1.58
N GLN A 59 -12.28 3.65 -1.43
CA GLN A 59 -11.84 3.17 -0.13
C GLN A 59 -10.33 2.94 -0.16
N THR A 60 -9.64 3.40 0.88
CA THR A 60 -8.20 3.21 1.07
C THR A 60 -7.96 2.73 2.50
N LEU A 61 -7.06 1.76 2.65
CA LEU A 61 -6.53 1.39 3.95
C LEU A 61 -5.12 1.94 4.10
N LYS A 62 -4.78 2.41 5.30
CA LYS A 62 -3.41 2.63 5.72
C LYS A 62 -3.15 1.78 6.95
N ILE A 63 -2.13 0.93 6.85
CA ILE A 63 -1.76 0.02 7.93
C ILE A 63 -0.29 0.31 8.24
N ASP A 64 -0.02 0.87 9.42
CA ASP A 64 1.34 1.12 9.92
C ASP A 64 1.69 0.13 11.05
N ASP A 65 2.73 0.39 11.83
CA ASP A 65 3.14 -0.49 12.93
C ASP A 65 2.12 -0.60 14.07
N PHE A 66 1.18 0.35 14.17
CA PHE A 66 0.28 0.50 15.31
C PHE A 66 -1.19 0.54 14.91
N PHE A 67 -1.51 1.15 13.77
CA PHE A 67 -2.88 1.50 13.41
C PHE A 67 -3.32 0.90 12.09
N TYR A 68 -4.56 0.41 12.10
CA TYR A 68 -5.38 0.21 10.93
C TYR A 68 -6.25 1.47 10.74
N GLU A 69 -6.11 2.12 9.59
CA GLU A 69 -6.91 3.29 9.22
C GLU A 69 -7.69 2.99 7.94
N GLU A 70 -9.00 3.24 7.97
CA GLU A 70 -9.87 3.17 6.80
C GLU A 70 -10.33 4.57 6.40
N TYR A 71 -10.19 4.86 5.11
CA TYR A 71 -10.65 6.09 4.49
C TYR A 71 -11.71 5.77 3.44
N VAL A 72 -12.83 6.49 3.47
CA VAL A 72 -13.86 6.45 2.42
C VAL A 72 -14.01 7.85 1.85
N ASN A 73 -13.89 7.97 0.52
CA ASN A 73 -13.89 9.27 -0.17
C ASN A 73 -12.92 10.27 0.49
N ASP A 74 -11.69 9.81 0.74
CA ASP A 74 -10.59 10.55 1.39
C ASP A 74 -10.86 11.02 2.84
N SER A 75 -12.00 10.66 3.42
CA SER A 75 -12.34 10.95 4.81
C SER A 75 -12.00 9.75 5.70
N LEU A 76 -11.27 9.98 6.79
CA LEU A 76 -10.99 8.96 7.79
C LEU A 76 -12.31 8.52 8.46
N VAL A 77 -12.68 7.25 8.31
CA VAL A 77 -13.91 6.67 8.90
C VAL A 77 -13.61 5.72 10.05
N GLN A 78 -12.41 5.14 10.09
CA GLN A 78 -11.96 4.29 11.18
C GLN A 78 -10.46 4.46 11.40
N ARG A 79 -10.07 4.50 12.67
CA ARG A 79 -8.69 4.36 13.12
C ARG A 79 -8.71 3.52 14.39
N VAL A 80 -7.98 2.41 14.39
CA VAL A 80 -7.99 1.45 15.49
C VAL A 80 -6.64 0.76 15.59
N GLU A 81 -6.22 0.42 16.81
CA GLU A 81 -5.06 -0.46 17.01
C GLU A 81 -5.38 -1.88 16.53
N TYR A 82 -4.35 -2.65 16.18
CA TYR A 82 -4.52 -4.00 15.71
C TYR A 82 -3.38 -4.91 16.14
N ASP A 83 -3.67 -6.21 16.18
CA ASP A 83 -2.71 -7.28 16.35
C ASP A 83 -2.69 -8.20 15.12
N LEU A 84 -1.53 -8.85 14.89
CA LEU A 84 -1.38 -9.90 13.90
C LEU A 84 -1.27 -11.25 14.59
N ASP A 85 -2.19 -12.14 14.24
CA ASP A 85 -2.26 -13.49 14.77
C ASP A 85 -1.87 -14.51 13.71
N VAL A 86 -1.21 -15.58 14.15
CA VAL A 86 -0.99 -16.79 13.35
C VAL A 86 -1.69 -17.94 14.07
N ARG A 87 -2.64 -18.58 13.40
CA ARG A 87 -3.45 -19.67 13.96
C ARG A 87 -3.06 -21.00 13.31
N ASP A 88 -3.49 -22.11 13.92
CA ASP A 88 -3.25 -23.45 13.37
C ASP A 88 -4.23 -23.76 12.23
N GLU A 89 -5.44 -23.20 12.30
CA GLU A 89 -6.45 -23.37 11.26
C GLU A 89 -6.09 -22.60 10.00
N ASN A 90 -6.27 -23.26 8.85
CA ASN A 90 -6.12 -22.65 7.54
C ASN A 90 -7.49 -22.42 6.91
N TYR A 91 -8.09 -21.28 7.23
CA TYR A 91 -9.31 -20.82 6.58
C TYR A 91 -8.96 -19.94 5.38
N PHE A 92 -9.74 -20.05 4.30
CA PHE A 92 -9.54 -19.26 3.08
C PHE A 92 -8.14 -19.40 2.43
N GLY A 93 -7.36 -20.43 2.77
CA GLY A 93 -6.01 -20.63 2.22
C GLY A 93 -4.92 -19.83 2.94
N THR A 94 -5.19 -19.28 4.12
CA THR A 94 -4.23 -18.56 4.97
C THR A 94 -4.43 -18.93 6.43
N ASN A 95 -3.39 -18.74 7.24
CA ASN A 95 -3.46 -18.86 8.69
C ASN A 95 -3.08 -17.56 9.40
N GLN A 96 -3.02 -16.46 8.65
CA GLN A 96 -2.71 -15.12 9.14
C GLN A 96 -3.99 -14.33 9.35
N TYR A 97 -4.07 -13.65 10.50
CA TYR A 97 -5.24 -12.92 10.96
C TYR A 97 -4.86 -11.51 11.37
N LEU A 98 -5.70 -10.56 10.97
CA LEU A 98 -5.70 -9.17 11.41
C LEU A 98 -6.83 -9.03 12.44
N VAL A 99 -6.49 -8.72 13.68
CA VAL A 99 -7.44 -8.58 14.79
C VAL A 99 -7.47 -7.12 15.20
N LEU A 100 -8.57 -6.42 14.92
CA LEU A 100 -8.74 -5.03 15.31
C LEU A 100 -9.17 -4.96 16.78
N GLU A 101 -8.76 -3.91 17.51
CA GLU A 101 -9.13 -3.70 18.91
C GLU A 101 -10.67 -3.67 19.13
N THR A 102 -11.44 -3.32 18.08
CA THR A 102 -12.91 -3.39 18.09
C THR A 102 -13.47 -4.81 18.17
N GLY A 103 -12.63 -5.84 18.08
CA GLY A 103 -13.01 -7.25 17.99
C GLY A 103 -13.37 -7.71 16.57
N THR A 104 -13.20 -6.85 15.56
CA THR A 104 -13.34 -7.23 14.16
C THR A 104 -12.11 -8.03 13.74
N GLU A 105 -12.33 -9.17 13.11
CA GLU A 105 -11.26 -10.05 12.65
C GLU A 105 -11.34 -10.27 11.13
N TYR A 106 -10.19 -10.25 10.48
CA TYR A 106 -10.03 -10.66 9.09
C TYR A 106 -8.96 -11.74 9.00
N ALA A 107 -9.23 -12.83 8.28
CA ALA A 107 -8.13 -13.59 7.71
C ALA A 107 -7.54 -12.77 6.55
N PHE A 108 -6.25 -12.85 6.29
CA PHE A 108 -5.66 -12.10 5.18
C PHE A 108 -4.61 -12.87 4.40
N LYS A 109 -4.47 -12.49 3.12
CA LYS A 109 -3.33 -12.85 2.28
C LYS A 109 -2.73 -11.59 1.71
N VAL A 110 -1.41 -11.52 1.73
CA VAL A 110 -0.67 -10.43 1.14
C VAL A 110 0.39 -10.95 0.19
N SER A 111 0.45 -10.33 -0.99
CA SER A 111 1.55 -10.47 -1.95
C SER A 111 2.23 -9.10 -2.12
N ASP A 112 3.25 -9.02 -2.98
CA ASP A 112 4.01 -7.77 -3.18
C ASP A 112 3.10 -6.57 -3.48
N SER A 113 2.03 -6.75 -4.28
CA SER A 113 1.14 -5.67 -4.70
C SER A 113 -0.35 -5.89 -4.39
N THR A 114 -0.74 -7.01 -3.79
CA THR A 114 -2.16 -7.30 -3.50
C THR A 114 -2.39 -7.64 -2.03
N LEU A 115 -3.52 -7.20 -1.51
CA LEU A 115 -4.03 -7.58 -0.20
C LEU A 115 -5.46 -8.11 -0.37
N GLU A 116 -5.70 -9.30 0.19
CA GLU A 116 -7.02 -9.90 0.31
C GLU A 116 -7.39 -9.95 1.79
N LEU A 117 -8.53 -9.37 2.17
CA LEU A 117 -9.12 -9.48 3.51
C LEU A 117 -10.39 -10.33 3.43
N TYR A 118 -10.47 -11.38 4.24
CA TYR A 118 -11.62 -12.27 4.32
C TYR A 118 -12.34 -12.02 5.64
N GLU A 119 -13.59 -11.58 5.56
CA GLU A 119 -14.48 -11.53 6.72
C GLU A 119 -14.80 -12.95 7.20
N LEU A 120 -14.74 -13.18 8.52
CA LEU A 120 -14.90 -14.50 9.12
C LEU A 120 -16.38 -14.90 9.30
N CYS A 121 -17.16 -14.91 8.21
CA CYS A 121 -18.51 -15.45 8.20
C CYS A 121 -18.89 -16.11 6.87
N PHE A 122 -19.98 -16.89 6.85
CA PHE A 122 -20.33 -17.76 5.73
C PHE A 122 -20.77 -17.01 4.46
N ASP A 123 -21.51 -15.93 4.62
CA ASP A 123 -22.07 -15.11 3.53
C ASP A 123 -21.51 -13.69 3.53
N CYS A 124 -20.32 -13.49 4.12
CA CYS A 124 -19.64 -12.21 4.19
C CYS A 124 -18.86 -11.88 2.90
N PHE A 125 -18.15 -10.76 2.89
CA PHE A 125 -17.33 -10.32 1.76
C PHE A 125 -15.86 -10.73 1.89
N THR A 126 -15.26 -10.98 0.73
CA THR A 126 -13.81 -10.89 0.53
C THR A 126 -13.49 -9.56 -0.13
N HIS A 127 -12.58 -8.80 0.47
CA HIS A 127 -12.14 -7.51 -0.03
C HIS A 127 -10.79 -7.63 -0.71
N TYR A 128 -10.67 -7.05 -1.90
CA TYR A 128 -9.46 -7.06 -2.71
C TYR A 128 -8.91 -5.65 -2.83
N TYR A 129 -7.65 -5.49 -2.50
CA TYR A 129 -6.91 -4.24 -2.56
C TYR A 129 -5.64 -4.38 -3.39
N GLU A 130 -5.19 -3.26 -3.93
CA GLU A 130 -3.90 -3.13 -4.60
C GLU A 130 -3.04 -2.10 -3.85
N ARG A 131 -1.75 -2.38 -3.72
CA ARG A 131 -0.79 -1.46 -3.10
C ARG A 131 -0.73 -0.17 -3.92
N LYS A 132 -0.72 0.97 -3.24
CA LYS A 132 -0.64 2.31 -3.86
C LYS A 132 0.77 2.65 -4.32
#